data_AF-A0A939JJE9-F1
#
_entry.id   AF-A0A939JJE9-F1
#
_cell.length_a   1.000
_cell.length_b   1.000
_cell.length_c   1.000
_cell.angle_alpha   90.00
_cell.angle_beta   90.00
_cell.angle_gamma   90.00
#
_symmetry.space_group_name_H-M   'P 1'
#
loop_
_entity.id
_entity.type
_entity.pdbx_description
1 polymer ?
#
loop_
_entity_poly.entity_id
_entity_poly.type
_entity_poly.pdbx_seq_one_letter_code
_entity_poly.pdbx_strand_id
1 'polypeptide(L)'
;HGEFVEVHEPLTQAQLHKLTAHEQPPPFELGPLVDANGVQRSPRRSDRLRARLAHAMYGPGSQVPKATVEEYRAIDSGDQHHH
;
A
#
# COMPACT_ATOMS: atom_id res chain seq x y z
N HIS A 1 -40.05 -11.33 20.58
CA HIS A 1 -38.62 -11.11 20.83
C HIS A 1 -37.88 -11.55 19.57
N GLY A 2 -37.23 -10.62 18.87
CA GLY A 2 -36.38 -10.97 17.73
C GLY A 2 -34.94 -11.00 18.22
N GLU A 3 -34.33 -12.18 18.23
CA GLU A 3 -32.91 -12.33 18.55
C GLU A 3 -32.09 -12.24 17.26
N PHE A 4 -30.96 -11.55 17.32
CA PHE A 4 -30.00 -11.50 16.23
C PHE A 4 -28.91 -12.53 16.48
N VAL A 5 -28.46 -13.21 15.42
CA VAL A 5 -27.31 -14.13 15.44
C VAL A 5 -26.24 -13.54 14.54
N GLU A 6 -25.00 -13.49 15.04
CA GLU A 6 -23.82 -13.10 14.27
C GLU A 6 -23.20 -14.35 13.63
N VAL A 7 -22.93 -14.28 12.32
CA VAL A 7 -22.30 -15.35 11.54
C VAL A 7 -21.07 -14.79 10.86
N HIS A 8 -19.91 -15.39 11.09
CA HIS A 8 -18.64 -15.04 10.44
C HIS A 8 -18.37 -15.99 9.27
N GLU A 9 -18.87 -15.65 8.08
CA GLU A 9 -18.57 -16.38 6.84
C GLU A 9 -17.36 -15.75 6.13
N PRO A 10 -16.34 -16.55 5.74
CA PRO A 10 -15.22 -16.05 4.96
C PRO A 10 -15.65 -15.52 3.59
N LEU A 11 -15.05 -14.42 3.16
CA LEU A 11 -15.26 -13.88 1.82
C LEU A 11 -14.59 -14.76 0.77
N THR A 12 -15.24 -14.90 -0.38
CA THR A 12 -14.62 -15.53 -1.55
C THR A 12 -13.42 -14.71 -2.04
N GLN A 13 -12.48 -15.37 -2.72
CA GLN A 13 -11.30 -14.69 -3.28
C GLN A 13 -11.66 -13.53 -4.22
N ALA A 14 -12.75 -13.65 -4.99
CA ALA A 14 -13.23 -12.60 -5.88
C ALA A 14 -13.74 -11.38 -5.10
N GLN A 15 -14.43 -11.59 -3.97
CA GLN A 15 -14.88 -10.51 -3.10
C GLN A 15 -13.69 -9.82 -2.42
N LEU A 16 -12.74 -10.59 -1.90
CA LEU A 16 -11.50 -10.04 -1.31
C LEU A 16 -10.74 -9.17 -2.31
N HIS A 17 -10.55 -9.67 -3.54
CA HIS A 17 -9.91 -8.90 -4.60
C HIS A 17 -10.67 -7.60 -4.88
N LYS A 18 -12.00 -7.66 -5.04
CA LYS A 18 -12.82 -6.47 -5.30
C LYS A 18 -12.69 -5.41 -4.19
N LEU A 19 -12.63 -5.84 -2.94
CA LEU A 19 -12.54 -4.93 -1.79
C LEU A 19 -11.14 -4.33 -1.59
N THR A 20 -10.10 -5.00 -2.08
CA THR A 20 -8.68 -4.60 -1.92
C THR A 20 -8.04 -4.12 -3.22
N ALA A 21 -8.83 -3.96 -4.29
CA ALA A 21 -8.41 -3.47 -5.59
C ALA A 21 -8.23 -1.94 -5.59
N HIS A 22 -7.34 -1.42 -4.74
CA HIS A 22 -6.89 -0.02 -4.77
C HIS A 22 -5.42 0.07 -5.21
N GLU A 23 -5.07 1.19 -5.84
CA GLU A 23 -3.67 1.48 -6.18
C GLU A 23 -2.92 2.04 -4.96
N GLN A 24 -1.64 1.71 -4.87
CA GLN A 24 -0.71 2.17 -3.84
C GLN A 24 0.49 2.82 -4.52
N PRO A 25 0.33 4.06 -5.03
CA PRO A 25 1.39 4.70 -5.80
C PRO A 25 2.59 5.04 -4.90
N PRO A 26 3.83 4.84 -5.38
CA PRO A 26 5.01 5.32 -4.68
C PRO A 26 5.06 6.85 -4.66
N PRO A 27 5.79 7.45 -3.70
CA PRO A 27 6.00 8.89 -3.69
C PRO A 27 6.74 9.33 -4.96
N PHE A 28 6.51 10.58 -5.36
CA PHE A 28 7.26 11.19 -6.46
C PHE A 28 8.73 11.31 -6.07
N GLU A 29 9.59 10.59 -6.77
CA GLU A 29 11.02 10.64 -6.59
C GLU A 29 11.67 11.69 -7.49
N LEU A 30 12.57 12.48 -6.91
CA LEU A 30 13.34 13.43 -7.68
C LEU A 30 14.42 12.65 -8.44
N GLY A 31 14.32 12.62 -9.77
CA GLY A 31 15.31 11.95 -10.61
C GLY A 31 16.74 12.52 -10.41
N PRO A 32 17.77 11.84 -10.96
CA PRO A 32 19.17 12.15 -10.70
C PRO A 32 19.53 13.62 -10.85
N LEU A 33 20.37 14.12 -9.94
CA LEU A 33 20.92 15.48 -9.97
C LEU A 33 22.12 15.61 -10.90
N VAL A 34 22.50 14.53 -11.56
CA VAL A 34 23.59 14.46 -12.52
C VAL A 34 23.05 13.77 -13.77
N ASP A 35 23.33 14.31 -14.93
CA ASP A 35 22.92 13.72 -16.20
C ASP A 35 23.86 12.58 -16.64
N ALA A 36 23.55 11.97 -17.79
CA ALA A 36 24.35 10.86 -18.34
C ALA A 36 25.80 11.24 -18.69
N ASN A 37 26.11 12.53 -18.84
CA ASN A 37 27.43 13.05 -19.15
C ASN A 37 28.20 13.51 -17.91
N GLY A 38 27.65 13.31 -16.71
CA GLY A 38 28.27 13.74 -15.45
C GLY A 38 28.04 15.22 -15.12
N VAL A 39 27.18 15.93 -15.86
CA VAL A 39 26.91 17.36 -15.63
C VAL A 39 25.82 17.51 -14.56
N GLN A 40 26.05 18.42 -13.61
CA GLN A 40 25.06 18.71 -12.57
C GLN A 40 23.79 19.32 -13.17
N ARG A 41 22.65 18.69 -12.88
CA ARG A 41 21.32 19.16 -13.22
C ARG A 41 20.69 19.84 -12.00
N SER A 42 20.17 21.05 -12.19
CA SER A 42 19.40 21.74 -11.15
C SER A 42 17.90 21.55 -11.36
N PRO A 43 17.21 20.70 -10.57
CA PRO A 43 15.76 20.50 -10.69
C PRO A 43 15.00 21.75 -10.27
N ARG A 44 13.81 21.95 -10.86
CA ARG A 44 12.98 23.12 -10.56
C ARG A 44 12.58 23.11 -9.09
N ARG A 45 12.39 24.31 -8.51
CA ARG A 45 11.93 24.44 -7.11
C ARG A 45 10.58 23.75 -6.87
N SER A 46 9.69 23.77 -7.87
CA SER A 46 8.42 23.06 -7.86
C SER A 46 8.59 21.55 -7.71
N ASP A 47 9.57 20.96 -8.39
CA ASP A 47 9.80 19.51 -8.36
C ASP A 47 10.34 19.08 -6.98
N ARG A 48 11.20 19.91 -6.38
CA ARG A 48 11.68 19.70 -5.01
C ARG A 48 10.55 19.76 -3.98
N LEU A 49 9.64 20.73 -4.14
CA LEU A 49 8.46 20.85 -3.26
C LEU A 49 7.53 19.64 -3.46
N ARG A 50 7.25 19.25 -4.71
CA ARG A 50 6.45 18.08 -5.05
C ARG A 50 7.01 16.81 -4.41
N ALA A 51 8.33 16.58 -4.51
CA ALA A 51 8.98 15.42 -3.91
C ALA A 51 8.82 15.40 -2.38
N ARG A 52 9.01 16.54 -1.71
CA ARG A 52 8.81 16.63 -0.25
C ARG A 52 7.38 16.33 0.17
N LEU A 53 6.40 16.92 -0.51
CA LEU A 53 4.99 16.68 -0.21
C LEU A 53 4.59 15.23 -0.51
N ALA A 54 5.05 14.69 -1.64
CA ALA A 54 4.76 13.30 -2.00
C ALA A 54 5.35 12.32 -0.99
N HIS A 55 6.57 12.57 -0.49
CA HIS A 55 7.16 11.73 0.55
C HIS A 55 6.44 11.87 1.90
N ALA A 56 5.87 13.04 2.22
CA ALA A 56 5.06 13.18 3.42
C ALA A 56 3.71 12.44 3.32
N MET A 57 3.10 12.42 2.13
CA MET A 57 1.77 11.83 1.90
C MET A 57 1.81 10.33 1.55
N TYR A 58 2.86 9.89 0.85
CA TYR A 58 2.97 8.56 0.25
C TYR A 58 4.28 7.85 0.59
N GLY A 59 5.10 8.42 1.48
CA GLY A 59 6.37 7.82 1.91
C GLY A 59 6.19 6.66 2.91
N PRO A 60 7.31 6.16 3.48
CA PRO A 60 7.28 5.04 4.42
C PRO A 60 6.30 5.28 5.57
N GLY A 61 5.47 4.26 5.87
CA GLY A 61 4.48 4.32 6.96
C GLY A 61 3.18 5.06 6.62
N SER A 62 3.05 5.66 5.42
CA SER A 62 1.80 6.30 4.99
C SER A 62 0.75 5.32 4.45
N GLN A 63 1.18 4.11 4.08
CA GLN A 63 0.34 3.07 3.51
C GLN A 63 0.65 1.73 4.17
N VAL A 64 -0.39 0.93 4.45
CA VAL A 64 -0.24 -0.48 4.81
C VAL A 64 -0.06 -1.25 3.50
N PRO A 65 1.07 -1.96 3.30
CA PRO A 65 1.29 -2.70 2.06
C PRO A 65 0.24 -3.80 1.91
N LYS A 66 -0.11 -4.12 0.66
CA LYS A 66 -0.93 -5.30 0.38
C LYS A 66 -0.23 -6.55 0.91
N ALA A 67 -1.01 -7.43 1.55
CA ALA A 67 -0.49 -8.69 2.04
C ALA A 67 0.14 -9.49 0.90
N THR A 68 1.33 -10.02 1.16
CA THR A 68 1.95 -11.03 0.30
C THR A 68 1.15 -12.34 0.37
N VAL A 69 1.41 -13.23 -0.59
CA VAL A 69 0.74 -14.55 -0.62
C VAL A 69 1.11 -15.37 0.61
N GLU A 70 2.35 -15.26 1.06
CA GLU A 70 2.89 -15.93 2.24
C GLU A 70 2.23 -15.41 3.52
N GLU A 71 2.13 -14.09 3.70
CA GLU A 71 1.44 -13.47 4.85
C GLU A 71 -0.04 -13.83 4.88
N TYR A 72 -0.72 -13.79 3.72
CA TYR A 72 -2.13 -14.19 3.63
C TYR A 72 -2.32 -15.64 4.08
N ARG A 73 -1.50 -16.57 3.59
CA ARG A 73 -1.55 -17.99 3.99
C ARG A 73 -1.26 -18.19 5.47
N ALA A 74 -0.30 -17.45 6.02
CA ALA A 74 0.03 -17.54 7.44
C ALA A 74 -1.16 -17.14 8.32
N ILE A 75 -1.85 -16.03 7.99
CA ILE A 75 -3.04 -15.57 8.71
C ILE A 75 -4.20 -16.57 8.56
N ASP A 76 -4.48 -17.00 7.34
CA ASP A 76 -5.57 -17.95 7.04
C ASP A 76 -5.36 -19.33 7.72
N SER A 77 -4.10 -19.79 7.82
CA SER A 77 -3.76 -21.03 8.50
C SER A 77 -3.75 -20.93 10.03
N GLY A 78 -3.61 -19.73 10.59
CA GLY A 78 -3.48 -19.50 12.04
C GLY A 78 -4.81 -19.36 12.80
N ASP A 79 -5.90 -19.03 12.10
CA ASP A 79 -7.19 -18.66 12.71
C ASP A 79 -8.17 -19.85 12.91
N GLN A 80 -7.74 -21.09 12.57
CA GLN A 80 -8.57 -22.29 12.76
C GLN A 80 -8.65 -22.79 14.23
N HIS A 81 -8.18 -22.01 15.20
CA HIS A 81 -8.07 -22.42 16.61
C HIS A 81 -8.83 -21.56 17.64
N HIS A 82 -9.80 -20.76 17.21
CA HIS A 82 -10.70 -20.06 18.14
C HIS A 82 -12.08 -20.74 18.18
N HIS A 83 -12.15 -21.82 18.95
CA HIS A 83 -13.36 -22.36 19.57
C HIS A 83 -13.26 -22.18 21.09
#